data_AF-A0A2G4SIA5-F1
#
_entry.id   AF-A0A2G4SIA5-F1
#
_cell.length_a   1.000
_cell.length_b   1.000
_cell.length_c   1.000
_cell.angle_alpha   90.00
_cell.angle_beta   90.00
_cell.angle_gamma   90.00
#
_symmetry.space_group_name_H-M   'P 1'
#
loop_
_entity.id
_entity.type
_entity.pdbx_description
1 polymer ?
#
loop_
_entity_poly.entity_id
_entity_poly.type
_entity_poly.pdbx_seq_one_letter_code
_entity_poly.pdbx_strand_id
1 'polypeptide(L)'
;MTPKSAHVVSFNDVNRNNLVQMASHILDRVSQACFIAIDFEFSGLGEHHPKDMNHRYVAMKQTVEDHTIFSIGLSIVKKKEEEEKGHFYICDNFNFLTLKQGKFTIDSSTGEFLVKHKFSFDRLFVDGIPFLPPSSKQQQQPSTLVDVWKGIMQLMARRDIPLVIHHGLFDLMYLYHSFIGPLPKTLSGFLKEISNHFPSGIYDTKFLVEQGDDHQASFLGYVFAKYDRLRQNRFDDKSTEAKPYFEIDVQAPIQLEQTKKNKKTEEENDDDRPTKRQDVRKEPYCTQFAEHGYCKLGHDPHSKLHDIQIILDHQMGPSIYPQVYSSSLDKDEPKTDTRLEGAHASHFDAYMTGFTFCYLSHTMDPIELKNYKNKVKIRGMHVPLTFPLK
;
A
#
# COMPACT_ATOMS: atom_id res chain seq x y z
N MET A 1 -12.67 -27.29 3.88
CA MET A 1 -11.66 -26.34 3.35
C MET A 1 -12.04 -24.97 3.87
N THR A 2 -11.08 -24.10 4.13
CA THR A 2 -11.30 -22.71 4.56
C THR A 2 -10.64 -21.79 3.53
N PRO A 3 -11.16 -20.57 3.32
CA PRO A 3 -10.51 -19.60 2.43
C PRO A 3 -9.12 -19.26 2.98
N LYS A 4 -8.12 -19.14 2.10
CA LYS A 4 -6.79 -18.67 2.49
C LYS A 4 -6.90 -17.27 3.10
N SER A 5 -6.22 -17.05 4.22
CA SER A 5 -6.18 -15.73 4.87
C SER A 5 -5.55 -14.70 3.95
N ALA A 6 -6.14 -13.51 3.87
CA ALA A 6 -5.53 -12.39 3.15
C ALA A 6 -4.42 -11.70 3.97
N HIS A 7 -4.26 -12.04 5.26
CA HIS A 7 -3.36 -11.33 6.19
C HIS A 7 -1.91 -11.76 6.17
N VAL A 8 -1.60 -12.92 5.61
CA VAL A 8 -0.22 -13.41 5.58
C VAL A 8 0.55 -12.61 4.53
N VAL A 9 1.27 -11.58 4.98
CA VAL A 9 2.02 -10.69 4.11
C VAL A 9 3.51 -10.88 4.37
N SER A 10 4.12 -11.87 3.71
CA SER A 10 5.57 -11.90 3.59
C SER A 10 6.06 -10.83 2.62
N PHE A 11 7.27 -10.31 2.87
CA PHE A 11 7.88 -9.28 2.03
C PHE A 11 9.40 -9.42 1.94
N ASN A 12 9.94 -8.88 0.85
CA ASN A 12 11.36 -8.72 0.62
C ASN A 12 11.83 -7.40 1.21
N ASP A 13 12.65 -7.46 2.26
CA ASP A 13 13.27 -6.28 2.83
C ASP A 13 14.46 -5.82 1.96
N VAL A 14 14.33 -4.67 1.30
CA VAL A 14 15.35 -4.12 0.40
C VAL A 14 16.04 -2.94 1.07
N ASN A 15 17.35 -3.07 1.26
CA ASN A 15 18.18 -2.10 1.95
C ASN A 15 19.53 -1.91 1.23
N ARG A 16 20.39 -1.05 1.77
CA ARG A 16 21.66 -0.69 1.11
C ARG A 16 22.59 -1.89 0.86
N ASN A 17 22.42 -2.97 1.62
CA ASN A 17 23.31 -4.13 1.58
C ASN A 17 22.88 -5.16 0.52
N ASN A 18 21.62 -5.12 0.06
CA ASN A 18 21.07 -6.14 -0.86
C ASN A 18 20.43 -5.59 -2.13
N LEU A 19 20.30 -4.26 -2.29
CA LEU A 19 19.63 -3.65 -3.44
C LEU A 19 20.20 -4.13 -4.79
N VAL A 20 21.53 -4.24 -4.90
CA VAL A 20 22.19 -4.62 -6.15
C VAL A 20 21.81 -6.04 -6.57
N GLN A 21 21.83 -6.98 -5.62
CA GLN A 21 21.44 -8.37 -5.87
C GLN A 21 19.94 -8.48 -6.15
N MET A 22 19.12 -7.73 -5.41
CA MET A 22 17.66 -7.77 -5.51
C MET A 22 17.14 -7.14 -6.81
N ALA A 23 17.87 -6.19 -7.40
CA ALA A 23 17.45 -5.43 -8.58
C ALA A 23 16.97 -6.32 -9.74
N SER A 24 17.74 -7.37 -10.07
CA SER A 24 17.38 -8.28 -11.17
C SER A 24 16.08 -9.06 -10.89
N HIS A 25 15.87 -9.50 -9.65
CA HIS A 25 14.66 -10.19 -9.24
C HIS A 25 13.44 -9.26 -9.26
N ILE A 26 13.57 -8.02 -8.76
CA ILE A 26 12.49 -7.02 -8.81
C ILE A 26 12.05 -6.79 -10.26
N LEU A 27 13.01 -6.57 -11.17
CA LEU A 27 12.71 -6.32 -12.57
C LEU A 27 12.11 -7.55 -13.28
N ASP A 28 12.55 -8.76 -12.95
CA ASP A 28 11.92 -10.00 -13.43
C ASP A 28 10.46 -10.08 -13.00
N ARG A 29 10.17 -9.86 -11.71
CA ARG A 29 8.79 -9.87 -11.18
C ARG A 29 7.91 -8.81 -11.82
N VAL A 30 8.42 -7.59 -11.95
CA VAL A 30 7.71 -6.49 -12.64
C VAL A 30 7.36 -6.89 -14.07
N SER A 31 8.27 -7.57 -14.79
CA SER A 31 8.05 -7.93 -16.20
C SER A 31 6.88 -8.89 -16.45
N GLN A 32 6.40 -9.55 -15.39
CA GLN A 32 5.32 -10.54 -15.41
C GLN A 32 4.05 -10.04 -14.71
N ALA A 33 4.06 -8.81 -14.19
CA ALA A 33 2.96 -8.28 -13.40
C ALA A 33 1.75 -7.94 -14.28
N CYS A 34 0.54 -8.10 -13.74
CA CYS A 34 -0.68 -7.55 -14.32
C CYS A 34 -0.99 -6.14 -13.80
N PHE A 35 -0.51 -5.78 -12.60
CA PHE A 35 -0.50 -4.42 -12.07
C PHE A 35 0.53 -4.31 -10.94
N ILE A 36 0.85 -3.07 -10.56
CA ILE A 36 1.71 -2.78 -9.41
C ILE A 36 0.98 -1.85 -8.46
N ALA A 37 0.99 -2.15 -7.16
CA ALA A 37 0.52 -1.26 -6.12
C ALA A 37 1.68 -0.69 -5.31
N ILE A 38 1.58 0.58 -4.91
CA ILE A 38 2.57 1.25 -4.08
C ILE A 38 1.90 2.01 -2.93
N ASP A 39 2.66 2.18 -1.86
CA ASP A 39 2.35 3.05 -0.72
C ASP A 39 3.67 3.40 -0.02
N PHE A 40 3.85 4.65 0.43
CA PHE A 40 5.12 5.16 0.95
C PHE A 40 4.99 5.73 2.37
N GLU A 41 6.05 5.58 3.17
CA GLU A 41 6.25 6.38 4.38
C GLU A 41 7.16 7.57 4.08
N PHE A 42 6.71 8.79 4.42
CA PHE A 42 7.45 10.03 4.18
C PHE A 42 7.89 10.70 5.49
N SER A 43 8.81 11.66 5.37
CA SER A 43 9.21 12.48 6.51
C SER A 43 8.24 13.62 6.83
N GLY A 44 7.28 13.92 5.95
CA GLY A 44 6.27 14.95 6.20
C GLY A 44 5.20 15.06 5.12
N LEU A 45 4.11 15.73 5.48
CA LEU A 45 2.94 16.00 4.63
C LEU A 45 2.60 17.50 4.58
N GLY A 46 3.27 18.33 5.38
CA GLY A 46 3.02 19.76 5.48
C GLY A 46 1.72 20.08 6.23
N GLU A 47 1.63 21.30 6.76
CA GLU A 47 0.54 21.69 7.66
C GLU A 47 -0.66 22.35 6.94
N HIS A 48 -0.45 22.89 5.74
CA HIS A 48 -1.45 23.70 5.04
C HIS A 48 -1.86 23.10 3.70
N HIS A 49 -3.16 22.84 3.56
CA HIS A 49 -3.76 22.36 2.31
C HIS A 49 -4.81 23.34 1.78
N PRO A 50 -4.42 24.32 0.95
CA PRO A 50 -5.34 25.25 0.29
C PRO A 50 -6.53 24.56 -0.37
N LYS A 51 -7.70 25.19 -0.44
CA LYS A 51 -8.87 24.62 -1.13
C LYS A 51 -8.69 24.57 -2.65
N ASP A 52 -8.04 25.59 -3.23
CA ASP A 52 -7.72 25.63 -4.66
C ASP A 52 -6.59 24.65 -4.99
N MET A 53 -6.76 23.88 -6.06
CA MET A 53 -5.82 22.82 -6.42
C MET A 53 -4.47 23.33 -6.94
N ASN A 54 -4.42 24.49 -7.59
CA ASN A 54 -3.14 25.03 -8.04
C ASN A 54 -2.32 25.50 -6.84
N HIS A 55 -2.94 26.22 -5.90
CA HIS A 55 -2.27 26.62 -4.66
C HIS A 55 -1.93 25.42 -3.79
N ARG A 56 -2.81 24.41 -3.72
CA ARG A 56 -2.54 23.16 -3.01
C ARG A 56 -1.34 22.43 -3.59
N TYR A 57 -1.26 22.31 -4.91
CA TYR A 57 -0.11 21.72 -5.58
C TYR A 57 1.19 22.48 -5.26
N VAL A 58 1.17 23.81 -5.26
CA VAL A 58 2.35 24.63 -4.89
C VAL A 58 2.79 24.34 -3.45
N ALA A 59 1.86 24.27 -2.50
CA ALA A 59 2.16 23.92 -1.11
C ALA A 59 2.71 22.50 -0.98
N MET A 60 2.05 21.51 -1.59
CA MET A 60 2.51 20.11 -1.60
C MET A 60 3.89 19.96 -2.25
N LYS A 61 4.13 20.69 -3.34
CA LYS A 61 5.43 20.71 -4.03
C LYS A 61 6.52 21.21 -3.10
N GLN A 62 6.28 22.28 -2.35
CA GLN A 62 7.23 22.81 -1.39
C GLN A 62 7.58 21.75 -0.33
N THR A 63 6.56 21.08 0.23
CA THR A 63 6.75 19.97 1.18
C THR A 63 7.54 18.80 0.58
N VAL A 64 7.24 18.39 -0.65
CA VAL A 64 7.94 17.23 -1.24
C VAL A 64 9.42 17.53 -1.50
N GLU A 65 9.79 18.79 -1.76
CA GLU A 65 11.16 19.18 -2.06
C GLU A 65 12.08 19.28 -0.84
N ASP A 66 11.55 19.63 0.34
CA ASP A 66 12.31 19.70 1.58
C ASP A 66 12.26 18.40 2.40
N HIS A 67 11.22 17.59 2.23
CA HIS A 67 11.08 16.28 2.87
C HIS A 67 11.68 15.14 2.03
N THR A 68 11.49 13.90 2.50
CA THR A 68 11.99 12.70 1.84
C THR A 68 11.12 11.47 2.08
N ILE A 69 11.33 10.44 1.28
CA ILE A 69 10.75 9.11 1.48
C ILE A 69 11.67 8.32 2.41
N PHE A 70 11.09 7.69 3.42
CA PHE A 70 11.80 6.77 4.32
C PHE A 70 11.59 5.31 3.95
N SER A 71 10.37 4.94 3.54
CA SER A 71 10.04 3.58 3.16
C SER A 71 9.17 3.57 1.91
N ILE A 72 9.42 2.62 1.02
CA ILE A 72 8.59 2.38 -0.15
C ILE A 72 8.07 0.94 -0.11
N GLY A 73 6.75 0.81 0.01
CA GLY A 73 6.03 -0.40 -0.25
C GLY A 73 5.79 -0.57 -1.74
N LEU A 74 6.11 -1.76 -2.24
CA LEU A 74 5.89 -2.16 -3.62
C LEU A 74 5.30 -3.57 -3.63
N SER A 75 4.09 -3.72 -4.13
CA SER A 75 3.43 -5.01 -4.31
C SER A 75 3.26 -5.27 -5.80
N ILE A 76 3.95 -6.31 -6.28
CA ILE A 76 3.95 -6.72 -7.68
C ILE A 76 2.98 -7.88 -7.81
N VAL A 77 1.87 -7.65 -8.53
CA VAL A 77 0.80 -8.64 -8.63
C VAL A 77 0.77 -9.23 -10.03
N LYS A 78 0.81 -10.57 -10.11
CA LYS A 78 0.69 -11.37 -11.34
C LYS A 78 -0.57 -12.20 -11.29
N LYS A 79 -1.29 -12.32 -12.41
CA LYS A 79 -2.39 -13.28 -12.56
C LYS A 79 -1.83 -14.65 -12.98
N LYS A 80 -2.26 -15.75 -12.33
CA LYS A 80 -1.89 -17.12 -12.76
C LYS A 80 -2.66 -17.45 -14.05
N GLU A 81 -1.99 -18.01 -15.05
CA GLU A 81 -2.56 -18.19 -16.40
C GLU A 81 -3.43 -19.44 -16.58
N GLU A 82 -3.52 -20.36 -15.62
CA GLU A 82 -4.26 -21.61 -15.80
C GLU A 82 -4.92 -22.09 -14.50
N GLU A 83 -6.20 -21.78 -14.30
CA GLU A 83 -7.18 -22.70 -13.71
C GLU A 83 -8.55 -22.35 -14.28
N GLU A 84 -9.17 -23.27 -15.02
CA GLU A 84 -10.37 -23.09 -15.85
C GLU A 84 -11.62 -22.55 -15.12
N LYS A 85 -11.57 -22.29 -13.80
CA LYS A 85 -12.71 -21.83 -12.99
C LYS A 85 -12.39 -20.87 -11.82
N GLY A 86 -11.19 -20.28 -11.72
CA GLY A 86 -10.85 -19.42 -10.57
C GLY A 86 -9.96 -18.20 -10.85
N HIS A 87 -9.98 -17.26 -9.91
CA HIS A 87 -9.23 -16.00 -9.98
C HIS A 87 -8.05 -16.04 -9.02
N PHE A 88 -6.91 -16.50 -9.52
CA PHE A 88 -5.70 -16.71 -8.71
C PHE A 88 -4.61 -15.73 -9.08
N TYR A 89 -4.05 -15.08 -8.07
CA TYR A 89 -2.96 -14.13 -8.19
C TYR A 89 -1.74 -14.59 -7.42
N ILE A 90 -0.57 -14.10 -7.82
CA ILE A 90 0.68 -14.17 -7.10
C ILE A 90 1.04 -12.74 -6.70
N CYS A 91 1.50 -12.53 -5.47
CA CYS A 91 2.01 -11.23 -5.05
C CYS A 91 3.42 -11.36 -4.46
N ASP A 92 4.36 -10.61 -5.02
CA ASP A 92 5.68 -10.39 -4.42
C ASP A 92 5.70 -8.99 -3.79
N ASN A 93 5.81 -8.91 -2.46
CA ASN A 93 5.91 -7.65 -1.74
C ASN A 93 7.38 -7.26 -1.51
N PHE A 94 7.68 -5.97 -1.57
CA PHE A 94 8.98 -5.38 -1.30
C PHE A 94 8.84 -4.16 -0.40
N ASN A 95 9.79 -4.00 0.52
CA ASN A 95 9.93 -2.81 1.35
C ASN A 95 11.32 -2.19 1.11
N PHE A 96 11.40 -1.07 0.40
CA PHE A 96 12.68 -0.35 0.24
C PHE A 96 12.86 0.62 1.39
N LEU A 97 13.91 0.44 2.19
CA LEU A 97 14.30 1.41 3.22
C LEU A 97 15.24 2.44 2.58
N THR A 98 14.85 3.70 2.50
CA THR A 98 15.54 4.72 1.70
C THR A 98 16.03 5.88 2.54
N LEU A 99 17.26 6.36 2.28
CA LEU A 99 17.86 7.48 3.00
C LEU A 99 18.42 8.54 2.02
N LYS A 100 17.71 9.66 1.89
CA LYS A 100 18.18 10.81 1.12
C LYS A 100 19.47 11.35 1.73
N GLN A 101 20.49 11.53 0.90
CA GLN A 101 21.74 12.14 1.31
C GLN A 101 21.61 13.66 1.37
N GLY A 102 22.30 14.29 2.31
CA GLY A 102 22.22 15.72 2.56
C GLY A 102 21.12 16.08 3.57
N LYS A 103 20.59 17.29 3.45
CA LYS A 103 19.58 17.83 4.38
C LYS A 103 18.17 17.48 3.93
N PHE A 104 17.32 17.13 4.89
CA PHE A 104 15.88 16.98 4.73
C PHE A 104 15.17 17.40 6.02
N THR A 105 13.90 17.76 5.90
CA THR A 105 13.01 18.11 7.00
C THR A 105 12.22 16.88 7.45
N ILE A 106 11.88 16.81 8.73
CA ILE A 106 10.89 15.87 9.27
C ILE A 106 9.83 16.68 10.01
N ASP A 107 8.57 16.51 9.66
CA ASP A 107 7.45 17.04 10.44
C ASP A 107 7.39 16.28 11.77
N SER A 108 7.41 17.00 12.91
CA SER A 108 7.42 16.37 14.24
C SER A 108 6.26 15.39 14.45
N SER A 109 5.07 15.73 13.96
CA SER A 109 3.87 14.88 14.02
C SER A 109 4.02 13.60 13.19
N THR A 110 4.67 13.69 12.03
CA THR A 110 4.97 12.52 11.18
C THR A 110 6.01 11.63 11.85
N GLY A 111 7.06 12.20 12.42
CA GLY A 111 8.06 11.45 13.19
C GLY A 111 7.44 10.71 14.38
N GLU A 112 6.59 11.38 15.17
CA GLU A 112 5.86 10.76 16.28
C GLU A 112 4.96 9.61 15.81
N PHE A 113 4.19 9.84 14.74
CA PHE A 113 3.32 8.82 14.15
C PHE A 113 4.12 7.57 13.74
N LEU A 114 5.20 7.75 12.99
CA LEU A 114 6.05 6.65 12.54
C LEU A 114 6.64 5.84 13.72
N VAL A 115 7.13 6.52 14.77
CA VAL A 115 7.63 5.83 15.98
C VAL A 115 6.52 5.05 16.67
N LYS A 116 5.32 5.63 16.80
CA LYS A 116 4.16 4.95 17.39
C LYS A 116 3.80 3.68 16.62
N HIS A 117 3.97 3.70 15.30
CA HIS A 117 3.77 2.58 14.38
C HIS A 117 5.04 1.73 14.16
N LYS A 118 6.00 1.79 15.10
CA LYS A 118 7.20 0.94 15.19
C LYS A 118 8.24 1.14 14.07
N PHE A 119 8.16 2.22 13.30
CA PHE A 119 9.21 2.56 12.33
C PHE A 119 10.55 2.79 13.05
N SER A 120 11.62 2.14 12.59
CA SER A 120 12.94 2.25 13.20
C SER A 120 13.82 3.27 12.50
N PHE A 121 13.96 4.45 13.10
CA PHE A 121 14.92 5.46 12.64
C PHE A 121 16.38 5.01 12.78
N ASP A 122 16.71 4.19 13.80
CA ASP A 122 18.05 3.59 13.90
C ASP A 122 18.38 2.80 12.63
N ARG A 123 17.46 1.92 12.22
CA ARG A 123 17.61 1.09 11.03
C ARG A 123 17.65 1.94 9.77
N LEU A 124 16.82 2.98 9.67
CA LEU A 124 16.87 3.93 8.55
C LEU A 124 18.28 4.52 8.36
N PHE A 125 18.95 4.95 9.43
CA PHE A 125 20.28 5.55 9.33
C PHE A 125 21.39 4.51 9.09
N VAL A 126 21.23 3.28 9.58
CA VAL A 126 22.23 2.20 9.40
C VAL A 126 22.10 1.56 8.01
N ASP A 127 20.89 1.09 7.67
CA ASP A 127 20.61 0.22 6.53
C ASP A 127 19.97 0.95 5.33
N GLY A 128 19.54 2.20 5.50
CA GLY A 128 18.87 2.96 4.46
C GLY A 128 19.69 3.07 3.17
N ILE A 129 19.03 2.80 2.04
CA ILE A 129 19.59 2.91 0.70
C ILE A 129 19.92 4.38 0.44
N PRO A 130 21.21 4.75 0.30
CA PRO A 130 21.57 6.13 0.04
C PRO A 130 21.09 6.55 -1.35
N PHE A 131 20.38 7.68 -1.45
CA PHE A 131 20.02 8.24 -2.74
C PHE A 131 20.04 9.77 -2.74
N LEU A 132 20.12 10.35 -3.93
CA LEU A 132 19.89 11.76 -4.19
C LEU A 132 18.86 11.88 -5.31
N PRO A 133 17.87 12.78 -5.20
CA PRO A 133 16.95 13.09 -6.29
C PRO A 133 17.70 13.45 -7.58
N PRO A 134 17.20 13.08 -8.77
CA PRO A 134 17.81 13.44 -10.06
C PRO A 134 18.02 14.95 -10.27
N SER A 135 17.23 15.77 -9.58
CA SER A 135 17.35 17.23 -9.62
C SER A 135 18.49 17.80 -8.77
N SER A 136 19.15 16.97 -7.94
CA SER A 136 20.19 17.44 -7.03
C SER A 136 21.48 17.77 -7.76
N LYS A 137 21.96 19.01 -7.62
CA LYS A 137 23.26 19.45 -8.16
C LYS A 137 24.45 18.65 -7.62
N GLN A 138 24.26 17.91 -6.52
CA GLN A 138 25.27 17.07 -5.87
C GLN A 138 25.33 15.66 -6.47
N GLN A 139 24.47 15.33 -7.44
CA GLN A 139 24.47 14.02 -8.07
C GLN A 139 25.66 13.90 -9.03
N GLN A 140 26.79 13.42 -8.51
CA GLN A 140 28.00 13.17 -9.27
C GLN A 140 28.09 11.73 -9.79
N GLN A 141 27.30 10.81 -9.21
CA GLN A 141 27.32 9.37 -9.48
C GLN A 141 25.89 8.82 -9.68
N PRO A 142 25.72 7.77 -10.50
CA PRO A 142 24.44 7.09 -10.68
C PRO A 142 23.95 6.47 -9.36
N SER A 143 22.67 6.61 -9.07
CA SER A 143 22.03 5.99 -7.91
C SER A 143 21.37 4.69 -8.34
N THR A 144 21.86 3.55 -7.82
CA THR A 144 21.27 2.23 -8.11
C THR A 144 19.77 2.21 -7.83
N LEU A 145 19.32 2.90 -6.76
CA LEU A 145 17.89 2.99 -6.45
C LEU A 145 17.12 3.70 -7.55
N VAL A 146 17.64 4.84 -8.03
CA VAL A 146 17.04 5.59 -9.14
C VAL A 146 16.99 4.74 -10.41
N ASP A 147 18.05 3.98 -10.69
CA ASP A 147 18.11 3.11 -11.88
C ASP A 147 17.13 1.93 -11.80
N VAL A 148 16.95 1.33 -10.61
CA VAL A 148 15.93 0.30 -10.37
C VAL A 148 14.53 0.88 -10.61
N TRP A 149 14.20 2.04 -10.04
CA TRP A 149 12.88 2.66 -10.24
C TRP A 149 12.63 3.10 -11.69
N LYS A 150 13.66 3.60 -12.39
CA LYS A 150 13.58 3.84 -13.84
C LYS A 150 13.30 2.55 -14.60
N GLY A 151 13.96 1.45 -14.26
CA GLY A 151 13.73 0.14 -14.83
C GLY A 151 12.30 -0.36 -14.61
N ILE A 152 11.77 -0.20 -13.39
CA ILE A 152 10.37 -0.52 -13.05
C ILE A 152 9.41 0.27 -13.95
N MET A 153 9.52 1.60 -13.99
CA MET A 153 8.63 2.44 -14.81
C MET A 153 8.73 2.12 -16.31
N GLN A 154 9.93 1.83 -16.82
CA GLN A 154 10.12 1.43 -18.21
C GLN A 154 9.47 0.09 -18.52
N LEU A 155 9.58 -0.90 -17.63
CA LEU A 155 8.91 -2.18 -17.79
C LEU A 155 7.39 -2.02 -17.71
N MET A 156 6.89 -1.22 -16.77
CA MET A 156 5.46 -0.93 -16.66
C MET A 156 4.92 -0.35 -17.97
N ALA A 157 5.62 0.63 -18.54
CA ALA A 157 5.24 1.22 -19.82
C ALA A 157 5.31 0.24 -21.01
N ARG A 158 6.32 -0.65 -21.05
CA ARG A 158 6.50 -1.62 -22.15
C ARG A 158 5.55 -2.81 -22.09
N ARG A 159 5.05 -3.14 -20.90
CA ARG A 159 4.21 -4.32 -20.62
C ARG A 159 2.75 -3.97 -20.35
N ASP A 160 2.38 -2.71 -20.53
CA ASP A 160 1.04 -2.19 -20.26
C ASP A 160 0.55 -2.42 -18.81
N ILE A 161 1.45 -2.25 -17.83
CA ILE A 161 1.18 -2.50 -16.42
C ILE A 161 0.70 -1.22 -15.75
N PRO A 162 -0.56 -1.15 -15.27
CA PRO A 162 -1.07 0.02 -14.56
C PRO A 162 -0.49 0.14 -13.15
N LEU A 163 -0.42 1.37 -12.66
CA LEU A 163 -0.08 1.70 -11.28
C LEU A 163 -1.36 1.81 -10.43
N VAL A 164 -1.33 1.28 -9.23
CA VAL A 164 -2.42 1.31 -8.27
C VAL A 164 -1.95 2.00 -6.98
N ILE A 165 -2.76 2.92 -6.48
CA ILE A 165 -2.53 3.69 -5.25
C ILE A 165 -3.81 3.76 -4.41
N HIS A 166 -3.71 4.18 -3.16
CA HIS A 166 -4.86 4.51 -2.32
C HIS A 166 -4.73 5.94 -1.81
N HIS A 167 -5.47 6.89 -2.39
CA HIS A 167 -5.35 8.32 -2.06
C HIS A 167 -3.93 8.90 -2.28
N GLY A 168 -3.16 8.29 -3.19
CA GLY A 168 -1.71 8.48 -3.26
C GLY A 168 -1.21 9.65 -4.10
N LEU A 169 -1.86 10.83 -4.04
CA LEU A 169 -1.32 12.01 -4.74
C LEU A 169 0.06 12.40 -4.21
N PHE A 170 0.27 12.32 -2.89
CA PHE A 170 1.58 12.58 -2.30
C PHE A 170 2.61 11.52 -2.73
N ASP A 171 2.24 10.24 -2.75
CA ASP A 171 3.09 9.15 -3.24
C ASP A 171 3.59 9.43 -4.66
N LEU A 172 2.69 9.84 -5.56
CA LEU A 172 3.05 10.19 -6.93
C LEU A 172 4.02 11.38 -6.99
N MET A 173 3.82 12.41 -6.16
CA MET A 173 4.71 13.58 -6.12
C MET A 173 6.08 13.23 -5.55
N TYR A 174 6.14 12.45 -4.47
CA TYR A 174 7.38 11.97 -3.86
C TYR A 174 8.13 11.02 -4.79
N LEU A 175 7.44 10.09 -5.47
CA LEU A 175 8.00 9.21 -6.50
C LEU A 175 8.63 10.06 -7.60
N TYR A 176 7.89 11.05 -8.11
CA TYR A 176 8.38 11.92 -9.17
C TYR A 176 9.63 12.67 -8.75
N HIS A 177 9.59 13.34 -7.59
CA HIS A 177 10.73 14.11 -7.11
C HIS A 177 11.96 13.22 -6.87
N SER A 178 11.76 12.04 -6.29
CA SER A 178 12.85 11.15 -5.85
C SER A 178 13.52 10.40 -7.00
N PHE A 179 12.79 10.07 -8.07
CA PHE A 179 13.27 9.14 -9.11
C PHE A 179 13.18 9.65 -10.54
N ILE A 180 12.31 10.65 -10.82
CA ILE A 180 12.11 11.19 -12.17
C ILE A 180 12.89 12.49 -12.35
N GLY A 181 12.59 13.50 -11.53
CA GLY A 181 13.18 14.83 -11.71
C GLY A 181 12.52 15.93 -10.88
N PRO A 182 12.83 17.21 -11.16
CA PRO A 182 12.25 18.32 -10.43
C PRO A 182 10.74 18.41 -10.72
N LEU A 183 9.92 18.53 -9.67
CA LEU A 183 8.47 18.67 -9.81
C LEU A 183 8.15 19.88 -10.71
N PRO A 184 7.22 19.75 -11.68
CA PRO A 184 6.85 20.87 -12.55
C PRO A 184 6.33 22.10 -11.80
N LYS A 185 6.44 23.28 -12.42
CA LYS A 185 6.01 24.55 -11.79
C LYS A 185 4.49 24.65 -11.60
N THR A 186 3.72 23.94 -12.41
CA THR A 186 2.25 24.00 -12.41
C THR A 186 1.67 22.61 -12.22
N LEU A 187 0.46 22.56 -11.64
CA LEU A 187 -0.29 21.31 -11.48
C LEU A 187 -0.51 20.63 -12.84
N SER A 188 -0.95 21.38 -13.85
CA SER A 188 -1.15 20.83 -15.21
C SER A 188 0.14 20.23 -15.80
N GLY A 189 1.29 20.87 -15.56
CA GLY A 189 2.59 20.32 -15.95
C GLY A 189 2.88 19.00 -15.24
N PHE A 190 2.66 18.92 -13.93
CA PHE A 190 2.80 17.69 -13.17
C PHE A 190 1.89 16.58 -13.67
N LEU A 191 0.59 16.86 -13.86
CA LEU A 191 -0.38 15.88 -14.35
C LEU A 191 -0.01 15.32 -15.71
N LYS A 192 0.50 16.18 -16.61
CA LYS A 192 0.99 15.75 -17.92
C LYS A 192 2.22 14.85 -17.79
N GLU A 193 3.23 15.27 -17.02
CA GLU A 193 4.47 14.53 -16.90
C GLU A 193 4.28 13.19 -16.18
N ILE A 194 3.52 13.13 -15.10
CA ILE A 194 3.27 11.87 -14.40
C ILE A 194 2.46 10.89 -15.27
N SER A 195 1.47 11.37 -16.03
CA SER A 195 0.74 10.55 -17.03
C SER A 195 1.69 9.99 -18.09
N ASN A 196 2.71 10.76 -18.48
CA ASN A 196 3.68 10.31 -19.45
C ASN A 196 4.52 9.12 -18.98
N HIS A 197 4.82 9.05 -17.68
CA HIS A 197 5.62 7.99 -17.06
C HIS A 197 4.79 6.73 -16.75
N PHE A 198 3.47 6.86 -16.61
CA PHE A 198 2.55 5.74 -16.37
C PHE A 198 1.49 5.64 -17.49
N PRO A 199 1.89 5.33 -18.74
CA PRO A 199 0.99 5.38 -19.90
C PRO A 199 -0.17 4.37 -19.82
N SER A 200 0.02 3.25 -19.11
CA SER A 200 -0.99 2.22 -18.88
C SER A 200 -2.08 2.67 -17.92
N GLY A 201 -1.83 3.77 -17.20
CA GLY A 201 -2.76 4.48 -16.34
C GLY A 201 -2.56 4.21 -14.85
N ILE A 202 -3.15 5.09 -14.05
CA ILE A 202 -3.12 5.09 -12.59
C ILE A 202 -4.54 4.86 -12.08
N TYR A 203 -4.72 3.93 -11.14
CA TYR A 203 -5.97 3.69 -10.44
C TYR A 203 -5.83 4.08 -8.97
N ASP A 204 -6.73 4.93 -8.48
CA ASP A 204 -6.82 5.25 -7.06
C ASP A 204 -7.96 4.45 -6.43
N THR A 205 -7.60 3.44 -5.64
CA THR A 205 -8.57 2.56 -4.98
C THR A 205 -9.50 3.32 -4.03
N LYS A 206 -9.06 4.41 -3.40
CA LYS A 206 -9.94 5.23 -2.58
C LYS A 206 -11.04 5.87 -3.43
N PHE A 207 -10.66 6.40 -4.59
CA PHE A 207 -11.62 6.95 -5.54
C PHE A 207 -12.60 5.87 -6.02
N LEU A 208 -12.10 4.71 -6.42
CA LEU A 208 -12.91 3.58 -6.89
C LEU A 208 -13.93 3.13 -5.83
N VAL A 209 -13.49 2.94 -4.58
CA VAL A 209 -14.39 2.56 -3.46
C VAL A 209 -15.55 3.55 -3.32
N GLU A 210 -15.26 4.86 -3.40
CA GLU A 210 -16.27 5.91 -3.28
C GLU A 210 -17.20 6.04 -4.49
N GLN A 211 -16.89 5.38 -5.62
CA GLN A 211 -17.83 5.29 -6.76
C GLN A 211 -18.81 4.11 -6.63
N GLY A 212 -18.53 3.14 -5.76
CA GLY A 212 -19.41 1.98 -5.56
C GLY A 212 -20.62 2.29 -4.66
N ASP A 213 -21.68 1.49 -4.80
CA ASP A 213 -22.97 1.70 -4.12
C ASP A 213 -22.94 1.53 -2.58
N ASP A 214 -21.92 0.89 -2.02
CA ASP A 214 -21.83 0.56 -0.59
C ASP A 214 -20.49 1.00 0.02
N HIS A 215 -20.29 2.32 0.09
CA HIS A 215 -19.11 2.94 0.71
C HIS A 215 -19.46 3.62 2.05
N GLN A 216 -19.37 2.86 3.15
CA GLN A 216 -19.52 3.42 4.51
C GLN A 216 -18.26 4.16 4.96
N ALA A 217 -17.09 3.57 4.67
CA ALA A 217 -15.79 4.19 4.88
C ALA A 217 -14.82 3.77 3.77
N SER A 218 -13.86 4.65 3.50
CA SER A 218 -12.91 4.50 2.39
C SER A 218 -11.46 4.59 2.84
N PHE A 219 -11.15 4.35 4.12
CA PHE A 219 -9.77 4.23 4.59
C PHE A 219 -9.27 2.80 4.42
N LEU A 220 -7.99 2.66 4.08
CA LEU A 220 -7.42 1.45 3.52
C LEU A 220 -7.66 0.19 4.36
N GLY A 221 -7.32 0.22 5.65
CA GLY A 221 -7.48 -0.94 6.54
C GLY A 221 -8.92 -1.44 6.65
N TYR A 222 -9.90 -0.53 6.69
CA TYR A 222 -11.31 -0.90 6.69
C TYR A 222 -11.74 -1.51 5.36
N VAL A 223 -11.36 -0.89 4.24
CA VAL A 223 -11.73 -1.37 2.91
C VAL A 223 -11.15 -2.76 2.66
N PHE A 224 -9.87 -2.97 3.00
CA PHE A 224 -9.21 -4.26 2.92
C PHE A 224 -9.98 -5.31 3.74
N ALA A 225 -10.30 -5.00 5.00
CA ALA A 225 -11.01 -5.92 5.87
C ALA A 225 -12.44 -6.24 5.41
N LYS A 226 -13.16 -5.23 4.92
CA LYS A 226 -14.49 -5.38 4.32
C LYS A 226 -14.42 -6.29 3.10
N TYR A 227 -13.45 -6.06 2.21
CA TYR A 227 -13.34 -6.80 0.96
C TYR A 227 -12.83 -8.22 1.15
N ASP A 228 -11.96 -8.49 2.12
CA ASP A 228 -11.60 -9.87 2.45
C ASP A 228 -12.80 -10.63 3.04
N ARG A 229 -13.59 -10.01 3.93
CA ARG A 229 -14.83 -10.61 4.43
C ARG A 229 -15.85 -10.90 3.31
N LEU A 230 -16.07 -9.94 2.42
CA LEU A 230 -16.97 -10.10 1.28
C LEU A 230 -16.48 -11.19 0.31
N ARG A 231 -15.16 -11.28 0.10
CA ARG A 231 -14.53 -12.34 -0.69
C ARG A 231 -14.74 -13.70 -0.02
N GLN A 232 -14.47 -13.83 1.27
CA GLN A 232 -14.62 -15.07 2.04
C GLN A 232 -16.07 -15.59 2.06
N ASN A 233 -17.06 -14.71 2.15
CA ASN A 233 -18.48 -15.10 2.08
C ASN A 233 -18.85 -15.77 0.74
N ARG A 234 -18.05 -15.58 -0.31
CA ARG A 234 -18.23 -16.22 -1.62
C ARG A 234 -17.51 -17.55 -1.75
N PHE A 235 -16.70 -17.94 -0.76
CA PHE A 235 -15.94 -19.19 -0.80
C PHE A 235 -16.85 -20.43 -0.89
N ASP A 236 -17.95 -20.43 -0.14
CA ASP A 236 -18.92 -21.53 -0.12
C ASP A 236 -20.08 -21.33 -1.11
N ASP A 237 -20.27 -20.11 -1.61
CA ASP A 237 -21.37 -19.75 -2.51
C ASP A 237 -21.01 -20.04 -3.98
N LYS A 238 -21.17 -21.31 -4.37
CA LYS A 238 -20.97 -21.79 -5.75
C LYS A 238 -21.97 -21.24 -6.77
N SER A 239 -22.93 -20.40 -6.37
CA SER A 239 -24.02 -19.93 -7.25
C SER A 239 -23.75 -18.61 -7.96
N THR A 240 -22.69 -17.88 -7.60
CA THR A 240 -22.47 -16.50 -8.08
C THR A 240 -21.34 -16.39 -9.11
N GLU A 241 -21.63 -16.72 -10.38
CA GLU A 241 -20.72 -16.43 -11.51
C GLU A 241 -20.43 -14.92 -11.66
N ALA A 242 -21.33 -14.04 -11.19
CA ALA A 242 -21.23 -12.59 -11.38
C ALA A 242 -20.16 -11.88 -10.54
N LYS A 243 -19.74 -12.43 -9.39
CA LYS A 243 -18.73 -11.83 -8.49
C LYS A 243 -17.88 -12.94 -7.88
N PRO A 244 -16.89 -13.46 -8.61
CA PRO A 244 -16.20 -14.68 -8.22
C PRO A 244 -15.31 -14.49 -6.99
N TYR A 245 -15.08 -15.59 -6.28
CA TYR A 245 -14.01 -15.70 -5.30
C TYR A 245 -12.64 -15.57 -5.97
N PHE A 246 -11.69 -14.94 -5.29
CA PHE A 246 -10.29 -14.86 -5.74
C PHE A 246 -9.34 -15.14 -4.59
N GLU A 247 -8.11 -15.52 -4.92
CA GLU A 247 -7.02 -15.69 -3.97
C GLU A 247 -5.77 -14.95 -4.43
N ILE A 248 -4.99 -14.47 -3.46
CA ILE A 248 -3.66 -13.94 -3.69
C ILE A 248 -2.66 -14.80 -2.94
N ASP A 249 -1.75 -15.39 -3.70
CA ASP A 249 -0.67 -16.22 -3.20
C ASP A 249 0.57 -15.36 -2.94
N VAL A 250 0.69 -14.86 -1.71
CA VAL A 250 1.83 -14.04 -1.29
C VAL A 250 3.09 -14.89 -1.21
N GLN A 251 4.13 -14.48 -1.91
CA GLN A 251 5.39 -15.23 -2.02
C GLN A 251 6.30 -14.97 -0.83
N ALA A 252 7.00 -16.03 -0.40
CA ALA A 252 8.04 -15.94 0.61
C ALA A 252 9.21 -15.02 0.14
N PRO A 253 10.00 -14.45 1.07
CA PRO A 253 11.12 -13.60 0.72
C PRO A 253 12.17 -14.35 -0.12
N ILE A 254 12.73 -13.68 -1.12
CA ILE A 254 13.74 -14.19 -2.03
C ILE A 254 15.02 -14.49 -1.24
N GLN A 255 15.47 -15.74 -1.34
CA GLN A 255 16.74 -16.18 -0.76
C GLN A 255 17.89 -15.85 -1.71
N LEU A 256 18.71 -14.85 -1.35
CA LEU A 256 19.90 -14.50 -2.11
C LEU A 256 21.05 -15.46 -1.79
N GLU A 257 21.71 -16.02 -2.81
CA GLU A 257 22.90 -16.87 -2.63
C GLU A 257 24.11 -16.04 -2.16
N GLN A 258 24.18 -15.73 -0.85
CA GLN A 258 25.39 -15.53 -0.03
C GLN A 258 25.04 -14.87 1.33
N THR A 259 24.63 -15.69 2.29
CA THR A 259 25.31 -15.88 3.58
C THR A 259 24.52 -16.95 4.32
N LYS A 260 25.13 -18.12 4.55
CA LYS A 260 24.63 -19.11 5.50
C LYS A 260 24.73 -18.51 6.91
N LYS A 261 23.74 -17.72 7.31
CA LYS A 261 23.36 -17.66 8.73
C LYS A 261 22.32 -18.75 8.91
N ASN A 262 22.61 -19.71 9.78
CA ASN A 262 21.64 -20.69 10.24
C ASN A 262 20.46 -19.94 10.88
N LYS A 263 19.42 -19.65 10.11
CA LYS A 263 18.11 -19.30 10.65
C LYS A 263 17.39 -20.64 10.78
N LYS A 264 17.16 -21.09 12.02
CA LYS A 264 16.17 -22.14 12.26
C LYS A 264 14.84 -21.57 11.76
N THR A 265 14.27 -22.19 10.74
CA THR A 265 12.85 -22.07 10.44
C THR A 265 12.12 -22.77 11.57
N GLU A 266 11.54 -22.01 12.47
CA GLU A 266 10.42 -22.49 13.27
C GLU A 266 9.22 -22.40 12.34
N GLU A 267 8.68 -23.56 11.95
CA GLU A 267 7.33 -23.64 11.40
C GLU A 267 6.38 -23.33 12.56
N GLU A 268 5.85 -22.11 12.60
CA GLU A 268 4.69 -21.81 13.41
C GLU A 268 3.49 -22.53 12.81
N ASN A 269 3.14 -23.66 13.42
CA ASN A 269 1.81 -24.23 13.26
C ASN A 269 0.85 -23.34 14.05
N ASP A 270 0.26 -22.37 13.36
CA ASP A 270 -0.87 -21.61 13.88
C ASP A 270 -2.13 -22.48 13.76
N ASP A 271 -2.31 -23.43 14.68
CA ASP A 271 -3.60 -24.12 14.90
C ASP A 271 -4.51 -23.18 15.70
N ASP A 272 -4.85 -22.04 15.09
CA ASP A 272 -5.80 -21.09 15.68
C ASP A 272 -7.21 -21.67 15.51
N ARG A 273 -7.62 -22.51 16.46
CA ARG A 273 -9.00 -23.00 16.50
C ARG A 273 -9.91 -21.82 16.81
N PRO A 274 -10.94 -21.57 16.00
CA PRO A 274 -11.89 -20.51 16.28
C PRO A 274 -12.61 -20.82 17.61
N THR A 275 -12.30 -20.03 18.63
CA THR A 275 -13.08 -20.03 19.86
C THR A 275 -14.47 -19.49 19.54
N LYS A 276 -15.51 -20.22 19.96
CA LYS A 276 -16.91 -19.78 19.84
C LYS A 276 -17.06 -18.41 20.52
N ARG A 277 -17.09 -17.33 19.73
CA ARG A 277 -17.31 -15.98 20.25
C ARG A 277 -18.75 -15.83 20.72
N GLN A 278 -18.91 -15.24 21.91
CA GLN A 278 -20.20 -14.71 22.40
C GLN A 278 -20.77 -13.69 21.39
N ASP A 279 -22.08 -13.44 21.46
CA ASP A 279 -22.79 -12.51 20.58
C ASP A 279 -22.21 -11.08 20.62
N VAL A 280 -21.28 -10.78 19.69
CA VAL A 280 -20.47 -9.55 19.62
C VAL A 280 -21.30 -8.32 19.22
N ARG A 281 -22.55 -8.50 18.77
CA ARG A 281 -23.47 -7.41 18.37
C ARG A 281 -23.79 -6.40 19.49
N LYS A 282 -23.32 -6.64 20.72
CA LYS A 282 -23.49 -5.74 21.87
C LYS A 282 -22.24 -4.93 22.23
N GLU A 283 -21.08 -5.22 21.64
CA GLU A 283 -19.87 -4.43 21.93
C GLU A 283 -19.95 -3.06 21.23
N PRO A 284 -19.77 -1.94 21.97
CA PRO A 284 -19.78 -0.62 21.36
C PRO A 284 -18.56 -0.39 20.47
N TYR A 285 -18.71 0.43 19.44
CA TYR A 285 -17.60 0.90 18.59
C TYR A 285 -17.65 2.42 18.42
N CYS A 286 -16.53 3.03 18.04
CA CYS A 286 -16.45 4.46 17.75
C CYS A 286 -16.96 4.76 16.34
N THR A 287 -18.08 5.48 16.23
CA THR A 287 -18.64 5.87 14.92
C THR A 287 -17.70 6.78 14.13
N GLN A 288 -17.03 7.72 14.79
CA GLN A 288 -16.08 8.62 14.13
C GLN A 288 -14.94 7.84 13.47
N PHE A 289 -14.36 6.87 14.18
CA PHE A 289 -13.32 6.02 13.62
C PHE A 289 -13.87 5.11 12.52
N ALA A 290 -15.05 4.53 12.72
CA ALA A 290 -15.69 3.68 11.71
C ALA A 290 -15.92 4.42 10.38
N GLU A 291 -16.22 5.72 10.40
CA GLU A 291 -16.44 6.53 9.20
C GLU A 291 -15.15 7.05 8.55
N HIS A 292 -14.10 7.28 9.36
CA HIS A 292 -12.96 8.10 8.92
C HIS A 292 -11.57 7.49 9.16
N GLY A 293 -11.46 6.39 9.91
CA GLY A 293 -10.18 5.81 10.35
C GLY A 293 -9.44 6.66 11.38
N TYR A 294 -10.06 7.71 11.93
CA TYR A 294 -9.47 8.63 12.90
C TYR A 294 -10.47 9.02 13.99
N CYS A 295 -9.97 9.15 15.23
CA CYS A 295 -10.73 9.59 16.39
C CYS A 295 -10.08 10.82 17.05
N LYS A 296 -10.88 11.85 17.37
CA LYS A 296 -10.39 13.08 18.02
C LYS A 296 -9.84 12.86 19.42
N LEU A 297 -10.27 11.80 20.09
CA LEU A 297 -9.78 11.42 21.43
C LEU A 297 -8.48 10.62 21.35
N GLY A 298 -7.90 10.47 20.15
CA GLY A 298 -6.74 9.64 19.88
C GLY A 298 -7.11 8.18 19.63
N HIS A 299 -6.12 7.41 19.18
CA HIS A 299 -6.22 5.96 19.03
C HIS A 299 -5.44 5.29 20.16
N ASP A 300 -6.17 4.65 21.07
CA ASP A 300 -5.61 3.68 22.01
C ASP A 300 -5.60 2.31 21.32
N PRO A 301 -4.42 1.72 21.04
CA PRO A 301 -4.30 0.41 20.42
C PRO A 301 -5.01 -0.72 21.18
N HIS A 302 -5.24 -0.54 22.49
CA HIS A 302 -5.94 -1.49 23.35
C HIS A 302 -7.45 -1.25 23.39
N SER A 303 -7.94 -0.17 22.79
CA SER A 303 -9.37 0.12 22.75
C SER A 303 -10.08 -0.71 21.68
N LYS A 304 -10.98 -1.58 22.15
CA LYS A 304 -11.93 -2.29 21.29
C LYS A 304 -12.82 -1.36 20.45
N LEU A 305 -12.94 -0.08 20.82
CA LEU A 305 -13.79 0.87 20.10
C LEU A 305 -13.30 1.16 18.67
N HIS A 306 -12.01 0.96 18.39
CA HIS A 306 -11.40 1.16 17.07
C HIS A 306 -11.04 -0.16 16.37
N ASP A 307 -11.58 -1.29 16.86
CA ASP A 307 -11.37 -2.59 16.23
C ASP A 307 -12.23 -2.70 14.97
N ILE A 308 -11.57 -2.82 13.82
CA ILE A 308 -12.22 -2.94 12.50
C ILE A 308 -13.13 -4.17 12.45
N GLN A 309 -12.81 -5.26 13.14
CA GLN A 309 -13.68 -6.43 13.19
C GLN A 309 -14.98 -6.18 13.94
N ILE A 310 -14.92 -5.50 15.08
CA ILE A 310 -16.13 -5.14 15.84
C ILE A 310 -17.02 -4.24 14.99
N ILE A 311 -16.44 -3.27 14.29
CA ILE A 311 -17.15 -2.37 13.38
C ILE A 311 -17.84 -3.16 12.26
N LEU A 312 -17.10 -4.04 11.58
CA LEU A 312 -17.66 -4.85 10.49
C LEU A 312 -18.70 -5.87 10.99
N ASP A 313 -18.54 -6.42 12.19
CA ASP A 313 -19.51 -7.33 12.80
C ASP A 313 -20.85 -6.62 13.06
N HIS A 314 -20.81 -5.35 13.45
CA HIS A 314 -22.00 -4.53 13.63
C HIS A 314 -22.64 -4.14 12.28
N GLN A 315 -21.83 -3.89 11.24
CA GLN A 315 -22.31 -3.43 9.93
C GLN A 315 -22.80 -4.55 9.02
N MET A 316 -22.16 -5.72 9.08
CA MET A 316 -22.34 -6.82 8.12
C MET A 316 -22.72 -8.15 8.78
N GLY A 317 -22.75 -8.20 10.11
CA GLY A 317 -22.84 -9.45 10.87
C GLY A 317 -21.48 -10.12 11.08
N PRO A 318 -21.40 -11.08 12.01
CA PRO A 318 -20.16 -11.76 12.34
C PRO A 318 -19.60 -12.52 11.13
N SER A 319 -18.27 -12.48 10.96
CA SER A 319 -17.61 -13.24 9.89
C SER A 319 -17.80 -14.75 10.09
N ILE A 320 -18.07 -15.46 9.00
CA ILE A 320 -18.06 -16.93 8.94
C ILE A 320 -16.62 -17.46 9.12
N TYR A 321 -15.65 -16.68 8.63
CA TYR A 321 -14.21 -16.94 8.70
C TYR A 321 -13.54 -15.78 9.44
N PRO A 322 -13.62 -15.72 10.78
CA PRO A 322 -13.03 -14.63 11.55
C PRO A 322 -11.52 -14.56 11.29
N GLN A 323 -11.02 -13.37 10.98
CA GLN A 323 -9.58 -13.09 10.87
C GLN A 323 -9.22 -11.98 11.84
N VAL A 324 -7.95 -11.95 12.24
CA VAL A 324 -7.40 -10.84 13.02
C VAL A 324 -6.93 -9.77 12.03
N TYR A 325 -7.82 -8.84 11.71
CA TYR A 325 -7.45 -7.62 10.99
C TYR A 325 -6.89 -6.66 12.01
N SER A 326 -5.61 -6.82 12.28
CA SER A 326 -4.92 -6.05 13.29
C SER A 326 -4.83 -4.59 12.86
N SER A 327 -5.70 -3.73 13.39
CA SER A 327 -5.42 -2.28 13.46
C SER A 327 -4.33 -1.96 14.49
N SER A 328 -3.95 -2.95 15.30
CA SER A 328 -3.03 -2.87 16.43
C SER A 328 -2.25 -4.19 16.53
N LEU A 329 -1.10 -4.33 15.85
CA LEU A 329 -0.19 -5.49 16.00
C LEU A 329 0.48 -5.54 17.40
N ASP A 330 -0.25 -5.18 18.45
CA ASP A 330 0.20 -5.07 19.84
C ASP A 330 -0.29 -6.25 20.72
N LYS A 331 -0.69 -7.39 20.14
CA LYS A 331 -1.02 -8.57 20.95
C LYS A 331 0.21 -9.47 21.13
N ASP A 332 1.00 -9.11 22.14
CA ASP A 332 1.89 -10.02 22.89
C ASP A 332 2.81 -10.93 22.06
N GLU A 333 3.46 -10.42 21.01
CA GLU A 333 4.59 -11.15 20.43
C GLU A 333 5.84 -11.01 21.30
N PRO A 334 6.59 -12.11 21.53
CA PRO A 334 7.86 -12.04 22.23
C PRO A 334 8.79 -11.08 21.49
N LYS A 335 9.55 -10.30 22.27
CA LYS A 335 10.61 -9.37 21.81
C LYS A 335 11.68 -10.12 20.98
N THR A 336 11.38 -10.44 19.73
CA THR A 336 12.37 -10.88 18.76
C THR A 336 12.82 -9.68 17.95
N ASP A 337 14.11 -9.63 17.66
CA ASP A 337 14.86 -8.43 17.25
C ASP A 337 14.58 -7.98 15.79
N THR A 338 13.47 -8.42 15.19
CA THR A 338 13.10 -8.14 13.80
C THR A 338 11.93 -7.14 13.74
N ARG A 339 12.26 -5.86 13.98
CA ARG A 339 11.33 -4.71 14.05
C ARG A 339 10.74 -4.28 12.69
N LEU A 340 9.84 -5.05 12.10
CA LEU A 340 9.15 -4.66 10.84
C LEU A 340 7.63 -4.86 10.85
N GLU A 341 7.05 -5.27 11.97
CA GLU A 341 5.65 -5.64 12.07
C GLU A 341 4.87 -4.57 12.84
N GLY A 342 4.38 -3.59 12.08
CA GLY A 342 3.48 -2.54 12.57
C GLY A 342 2.31 -2.39 11.60
N ALA A 343 1.09 -2.21 12.13
CA ALA A 343 -0.02 -1.70 11.33
C ALA A 343 0.41 -0.29 10.85
N HIS A 344 0.37 -0.04 9.53
CA HIS A 344 1.02 1.08 8.82
C HIS A 344 2.51 0.90 8.49
N ALA A 345 2.87 -0.26 7.96
CA ALA A 345 4.11 -0.41 7.23
C ALA A 345 3.82 -0.29 5.73
N SER A 346 4.51 0.61 5.03
CA SER A 346 4.35 0.82 3.57
C SER A 346 4.16 -0.44 2.72
N HIS A 347 4.89 -1.55 2.97
CA HIS A 347 4.70 -2.81 2.20
C HIS A 347 3.35 -3.49 2.47
N PHE A 348 2.83 -3.41 3.69
CA PHE A 348 1.52 -3.92 4.06
C PHE A 348 0.42 -3.04 3.44
N ASP A 349 0.59 -1.72 3.46
CA ASP A 349 -0.35 -0.76 2.89
C ASP A 349 -0.37 -0.84 1.34
N ALA A 350 0.78 -1.06 0.70
CA ALA A 350 0.86 -1.37 -0.74
C ALA A 350 0.14 -2.68 -1.08
N TYR A 351 0.28 -3.71 -0.25
CA TYR A 351 -0.42 -4.98 -0.44
C TYR A 351 -1.94 -4.84 -0.26
N MET A 352 -2.40 -4.16 0.80
CA MET A 352 -3.82 -3.88 1.02
C MET A 352 -4.42 -3.08 -0.15
N THR A 353 -3.64 -2.15 -0.71
CA THR A 353 -4.01 -1.38 -1.91
C THR A 353 -4.17 -2.30 -3.11
N GLY A 354 -3.22 -3.20 -3.35
CA GLY A 354 -3.31 -4.19 -4.43
C GLY A 354 -4.46 -5.18 -4.26
N PHE A 355 -4.68 -5.70 -3.05
CA PHE A 355 -5.79 -6.59 -2.73
C PHE A 355 -7.14 -5.90 -2.97
N THR A 356 -7.27 -4.64 -2.53
CA THR A 356 -8.46 -3.81 -2.74
C THR A 356 -8.74 -3.67 -4.23
N PHE A 357 -7.71 -3.38 -5.04
CA PHE A 357 -7.86 -3.29 -6.48
C PHE A 357 -8.23 -4.62 -7.14
N CYS A 358 -7.65 -5.75 -6.69
CA CYS A 358 -8.10 -7.08 -7.11
C CYS A 358 -9.61 -7.22 -6.88
N TYR A 359 -10.10 -7.01 -5.65
CA TYR A 359 -11.53 -7.14 -5.37
C TYR A 359 -12.40 -6.24 -6.27
N LEU A 360 -12.02 -4.98 -6.44
CA LEU A 360 -12.76 -4.02 -7.28
C LEU A 360 -12.76 -4.46 -8.75
N SER A 361 -11.64 -4.94 -9.28
CA SER A 361 -11.51 -5.39 -10.67
C SER A 361 -12.41 -6.59 -11.01
N HIS A 362 -12.83 -7.38 -10.02
CA HIS A 362 -13.76 -8.50 -10.20
C HIS A 362 -15.22 -8.11 -9.99
N THR A 363 -15.50 -6.98 -9.33
CA THR A 363 -16.84 -6.67 -8.83
C THR A 363 -17.45 -5.43 -9.46
N MET A 364 -16.62 -4.54 -10.00
CA MET A 364 -17.03 -3.38 -10.79
C MET A 364 -17.27 -3.76 -12.25
N ASP A 365 -18.14 -3.01 -12.92
CA ASP A 365 -18.28 -3.12 -14.36
C ASP A 365 -16.95 -2.78 -15.07
N PRO A 366 -16.48 -3.59 -16.04
CA PRO A 366 -15.20 -3.35 -16.70
C PRO A 366 -15.11 -2.01 -17.46
N ILE A 367 -16.22 -1.50 -17.98
CA ILE A 367 -16.28 -0.21 -18.69
C ILE A 367 -16.17 0.92 -17.67
N GLU A 368 -16.89 0.83 -16.55
CA GLU A 368 -16.78 1.79 -15.44
C GLU A 368 -15.36 1.84 -14.86
N LEU A 369 -14.77 0.69 -14.56
CA LEU A 369 -13.40 0.62 -14.07
C LEU A 369 -12.44 1.35 -15.02
N LYS A 370 -12.54 1.07 -16.33
CA LYS A 370 -11.73 1.75 -17.36
C LYS A 370 -11.97 3.26 -17.40
N ASN A 371 -13.20 3.71 -17.17
CA ASN A 371 -13.57 5.14 -17.11
C ASN A 371 -13.04 5.85 -15.84
N TYR A 372 -12.66 5.10 -14.80
CA TYR A 372 -12.05 5.63 -13.59
C TYR A 372 -10.52 5.63 -13.62
N LYS A 373 -9.92 5.07 -14.67
CA LYS A 373 -8.49 5.20 -14.94
C LYS A 373 -8.08 6.68 -14.96
N ASN A 374 -6.92 6.98 -14.41
CA ASN A 374 -6.34 8.31 -14.34
C ASN A 374 -7.17 9.33 -13.55
N LYS A 375 -7.98 8.87 -12.59
CA LYS A 375 -8.71 9.72 -11.64
C LYS A 375 -8.25 9.44 -10.23
N VAL A 376 -7.74 10.46 -9.55
CA VAL A 376 -7.19 10.38 -8.19
C VAL A 376 -8.09 11.12 -7.21
N LYS A 377 -8.36 10.50 -6.06
CA LYS A 377 -9.13 11.10 -4.99
C LYS A 377 -8.31 12.22 -4.36
N ILE A 378 -8.98 13.33 -4.07
CA ILE A 378 -8.37 14.45 -3.38
C ILE A 378 -9.15 14.73 -2.10
N ARG A 379 -8.42 14.83 -0.98
CA ARG A 379 -8.99 15.17 0.33
C ARG A 379 -9.81 16.47 0.26
N GLY A 380 -11.05 16.41 0.72
CA GLY A 380 -11.95 17.57 0.78
C GLY A 380 -12.43 18.08 -0.58
N MET A 381 -12.32 17.28 -1.64
CA MET A 381 -12.88 17.60 -2.96
C MET A 381 -13.83 16.51 -3.45
N HIS A 382 -14.91 16.94 -4.11
CA HIS A 382 -15.91 16.05 -4.70
C HIS A 382 -15.51 15.56 -6.09
N VAL A 383 -14.77 16.37 -6.85
CA VAL A 383 -14.30 16.03 -8.19
C VAL A 383 -12.88 15.47 -8.09
N PRO A 384 -12.57 14.33 -8.75
CA PRO A 384 -11.23 13.77 -8.74
C PRO A 384 -10.27 14.63 -9.58
N LEU A 385 -8.99 14.53 -9.26
CA LEU A 385 -7.94 15.04 -10.12
C LEU A 385 -7.77 14.09 -11.30
N THR A 386 -7.90 14.59 -12.53
CA THR A 386 -7.84 13.76 -13.73
C THR A 386 -6.52 14.00 -14.48
N PHE A 387 -5.77 12.94 -14.76
CA PHE A 387 -4.59 13.03 -15.62
C PHE A 387 -5.02 13.03 -17.10
N PRO A 388 -4.38 13.85 -17.94
CA PRO A 388 -4.68 13.84 -19.37
C PRO A 388 -4.38 12.47 -19.97
N LEU A 389 -5.27 11.99 -20.85
CA LEU A 389 -5.00 10.84 -21.71
C LEU A 389 -3.97 11.25 -22.76
N LYS A 390 -3.09 10.31 -23.13
CA LYS A 390 -2.21 10.46 -24.28
C LYS A 390 -2.98 10.34 -25.59
#